data_AF-A0A3C0NCP9-F1
#
_entry.id   AF-A0A3C0NCP9-F1
#
_cell.length_a   1.000
_cell.length_b   1.000
_cell.length_c   1.000
_cell.angle_alpha   90.00
_cell.angle_beta   90.00
_cell.angle_gamma   90.00
#
_symmetry.space_group_name_H-M   'P 1'
#
loop_
_entity.id
_entity.type
_entity.pdbx_description
1 polymer ?
#
loop_
_entity_poly.entity_id
_entity_poly.type
_entity_poly.pdbx_seq_one_letter_code
_entity_poly.pdbx_strand_id
1 'polypeptide(L)'
;MSKAPQQYPNNLTSAEYRELAVGSGIHPDLISLNYIHLEGDVPYSYLFISPDVPRKNAGRVREGFLKQYRHVEAGGWWVSGLDPQNNWEPMEWGRFKSAAPRFNYDKQKGQQTEKLVKYESPPKTPNRVTYHRMSLGLWQLVSQRYNVPMPDNIIACDDGHAIGFWAWVQRHPQIPIILCEGEKKAAALLSRGFVAIGLPGIWGGRVGNKNCNETLHPDLVPMATGGRKFIILFDYETKLKTRWHIYQAIIRTGRTIQALKCDVEVACLPGPEKGIDDWIVALQNADDSKKLSELEKAAKVSQLVTALIQDALSLSDYMLLQRPRHR
;
A
#
# COMPACT_ATOMS: atom_id res chain seq x y z
N MET A 1 -5.67 35.11 22.79
CA MET A 1 -6.48 34.52 21.70
C MET A 1 -5.98 33.10 21.49
N SER A 2 -6.73 32.08 21.92
CA SER A 2 -6.38 30.69 21.61
C SER A 2 -6.52 30.50 20.10
N LYS A 3 -5.45 30.02 19.43
CA LYS A 3 -5.56 29.58 18.04
C LYS A 3 -6.66 28.51 17.98
N ALA A 4 -7.60 28.64 17.05
CA ALA A 4 -8.55 27.56 16.76
C ALA A 4 -7.76 26.26 16.58
N PRO A 5 -8.23 25.12 17.12
CA PRO A 5 -7.51 23.86 16.98
C PRO A 5 -7.32 23.58 15.49
N GLN A 6 -6.07 23.31 15.10
CA GLN A 6 -5.74 22.96 13.72
C GLN A 6 -6.50 21.69 13.34
N GLN A 7 -7.46 21.83 12.43
CA GLN A 7 -8.24 20.71 11.92
C GLN A 7 -7.46 20.03 10.80
N TYR A 8 -7.22 18.73 10.95
CA TYR A 8 -6.61 17.88 9.93
C TYR A 8 -7.74 17.19 9.11
N PRO A 9 -7.46 16.76 7.86
CA PRO A 9 -8.48 16.12 7.04
C PRO A 9 -9.00 14.84 7.70
N ASN A 10 -10.28 14.50 7.44
CA ASN A 10 -10.93 13.26 7.86
C ASN A 10 -10.74 12.90 9.34
N ASN A 11 -10.79 13.92 10.20
CA ASN A 11 -10.63 13.81 11.66
C ASN A 11 -9.29 13.19 12.10
N LEU A 12 -8.28 13.14 11.22
CA LEU A 12 -6.96 12.66 11.59
C LEU A 12 -6.41 13.42 12.80
N THR A 13 -5.82 12.68 13.73
CA THR A 13 -5.06 13.32 14.81
C THR A 13 -3.79 13.95 14.24
N SER A 14 -3.24 14.93 14.95
CA SER A 14 -1.96 15.53 14.56
C SER A 14 -0.82 14.51 14.44
N ALA A 15 -0.83 13.47 15.27
CA ALA A 15 0.17 12.41 15.25
C ALA A 15 0.03 11.55 13.99
N GLU A 16 -1.18 11.16 13.62
CA GLU A 16 -1.45 10.36 12.43
C GLU A 16 -1.14 11.14 11.14
N TYR A 17 -1.59 12.39 11.05
CA TYR A 17 -1.28 13.22 9.89
C TYR A 17 0.23 13.43 9.74
N ARG A 18 0.96 13.68 10.83
CA ARG A 18 2.42 13.78 10.79
C ARG A 18 3.07 12.45 10.41
N GLU A 19 2.57 11.31 10.91
CA GLU A 19 3.07 9.99 10.51
C GLU A 19 2.96 9.78 9.00
N LEU A 20 1.83 10.15 8.40
CA LEU A 20 1.56 9.98 6.97
C LEU A 20 2.32 11.00 6.11
N ALA A 21 2.19 12.30 6.42
CA ALA A 21 2.75 13.37 5.61
C ALA A 21 4.27 13.49 5.77
N VAL A 22 4.75 13.53 7.02
CA VAL A 22 6.17 13.78 7.34
C VAL A 22 6.92 12.46 7.46
N GLY A 23 6.35 11.50 8.19
CA GLY A 23 7.00 10.20 8.45
C GLY A 23 6.97 9.23 7.26
N SER A 24 6.17 9.50 6.23
CA SER A 24 6.10 8.66 5.03
C SER A 24 6.10 9.44 3.72
N GLY A 25 6.27 10.77 3.79
CA GLY A 25 6.40 11.62 2.60
C GLY A 25 5.19 11.57 1.68
N ILE A 26 3.98 11.34 2.22
CA ILE A 26 2.73 11.21 1.44
C ILE A 26 2.16 12.62 1.18
N HIS A 27 1.75 12.88 -0.05
CA HIS A 27 1.14 14.13 -0.48
C HIS A 27 -0.18 14.40 0.27
N PRO A 28 -0.46 15.64 0.72
CA PRO A 28 -1.68 15.98 1.47
C PRO A 28 -2.99 15.56 0.78
N ASP A 29 -3.09 15.70 -0.54
CA ASP A 29 -4.27 15.25 -1.31
C ASP A 29 -4.52 13.74 -1.14
N LEU A 30 -3.48 12.91 -1.19
CA LEU A 30 -3.63 11.46 -1.00
C LEU A 30 -4.09 11.12 0.42
N ILE A 31 -3.57 11.86 1.42
CA ILE A 31 -3.99 11.71 2.82
C ILE A 31 -5.47 12.04 2.94
N SER A 32 -5.88 13.19 2.40
CA SER A 32 -7.24 13.70 2.48
C SER A 32 -8.25 12.84 1.72
N LEU A 33 -7.82 12.14 0.68
CA LEU A 33 -8.71 11.30 -0.11
C LEU A 33 -8.88 9.87 0.42
N ASN A 34 -7.89 9.34 1.15
CA ASN A 34 -7.79 7.89 1.42
C ASN A 34 -7.69 7.50 2.89
N TYR A 35 -7.38 8.42 3.80
CA TYR A 35 -7.12 8.10 5.21
C TYR A 35 -8.13 8.81 6.11
N ILE A 36 -8.75 8.07 7.03
CA ILE A 36 -9.72 8.59 7.99
C ILE A 36 -9.40 8.07 9.39
N HIS A 37 -9.51 8.92 10.41
CA HIS A 37 -9.41 8.49 11.79
C HIS A 37 -10.69 7.81 12.26
N LEU A 38 -10.56 6.67 12.92
CA LEU A 38 -11.65 5.96 13.56
C LEU A 38 -11.26 5.63 15.01
N GLU A 39 -12.19 5.82 15.94
CA GLU A 39 -12.03 5.52 17.37
C GLU A 39 -13.35 5.03 17.99
N GLY A 40 -13.30 4.56 19.24
CA GLY A 40 -14.48 4.03 19.91
C GLY A 40 -15.02 2.78 19.22
N ASP A 41 -16.34 2.68 19.03
CA ASP A 41 -16.97 1.52 18.38
C ASP A 41 -17.02 1.60 16.85
N VAL A 42 -16.70 2.76 16.27
CA VAL A 42 -16.73 3.02 14.82
C VAL A 42 -15.86 2.02 14.02
N PRO A 43 -14.62 1.66 14.41
CA PRO A 43 -13.82 0.70 13.65
C PRO A 43 -14.49 -0.66 13.45
N TYR A 44 -15.45 -1.05 14.29
CA TYR A 44 -16.18 -2.30 14.13
C TYR A 44 -17.06 -2.32 12.89
N SER A 45 -17.66 -1.20 12.47
CA SER A 45 -18.47 -1.16 11.25
C SER A 45 -17.61 -1.32 9.99
N TYR A 46 -16.36 -0.87 10.03
CA TYR A 46 -15.39 -1.02 8.94
C TYR A 46 -14.74 -2.41 8.90
N LEU A 47 -14.44 -2.99 10.07
CA LEU A 47 -13.81 -4.31 10.15
C LEU A 47 -14.82 -5.45 9.98
N PHE A 48 -15.99 -5.39 10.61
CA PHE A 48 -16.91 -6.54 10.70
C PHE A 48 -17.94 -6.61 9.57
N ILE A 49 -17.47 -6.37 8.34
CA ILE A 49 -18.27 -6.38 7.11
C ILE A 49 -18.65 -7.81 6.65
N SER A 50 -17.88 -8.83 7.04
CA SER A 50 -18.18 -10.22 6.65
C SER A 50 -19.41 -10.75 7.39
N PRO A 51 -20.36 -11.41 6.70
CA PRO A 51 -21.49 -12.08 7.34
C PRO A 51 -21.04 -13.25 8.22
N ASP A 52 -19.84 -13.80 7.99
CA ASP A 52 -19.31 -14.90 8.78
C ASP A 52 -18.81 -14.45 10.16
N VAL A 53 -18.71 -13.14 10.44
CA VAL A 53 -18.34 -12.65 11.77
C VAL A 53 -19.32 -13.21 12.81
N PRO A 54 -18.85 -13.87 13.89
CA PRO A 54 -19.74 -14.56 14.82
C PRO A 54 -20.70 -13.58 15.51
N ARG A 55 -22.00 -13.76 15.31
CA ARG A 55 -23.07 -12.94 15.91
C ARG A 55 -23.98 -13.78 16.82
N LYS A 56 -24.71 -13.10 17.70
CA LYS A 56 -25.87 -13.64 18.45
C LYS A 56 -27.12 -13.54 17.57
N ASN A 57 -28.20 -14.21 17.95
CA ASN A 57 -29.48 -14.18 17.20
C ASN A 57 -30.02 -12.76 16.98
N ALA A 58 -29.76 -11.84 17.93
CA ALA A 58 -30.12 -10.42 17.82
C ALA A 58 -29.15 -9.58 16.95
N GLY A 59 -28.28 -10.19 16.15
CA GLY A 59 -27.35 -9.50 15.23
C GLY A 59 -26.06 -8.95 15.86
N ARG A 60 -25.98 -8.82 17.19
CA ARG A 60 -24.78 -8.35 17.90
C ARG A 60 -23.60 -9.32 17.77
N VAL A 61 -22.40 -8.80 17.50
CA VAL A 61 -21.15 -9.59 17.49
C VAL A 61 -20.90 -10.26 18.84
N ARG A 62 -20.44 -11.52 18.83
CA ARG A 62 -20.17 -12.29 20.04
C ARG A 62 -19.05 -11.64 20.88
N GLU A 63 -19.21 -11.71 22.20
CA GLU A 63 -18.33 -11.03 23.16
C GLU A 63 -16.86 -11.45 23.06
N GLY A 64 -16.58 -12.75 22.88
CA GLY A 64 -15.19 -13.21 22.69
C GLY A 64 -14.52 -12.60 21.46
N PHE A 65 -15.28 -12.39 20.38
CA PHE A 65 -14.79 -11.75 19.17
C PHE A 65 -14.57 -10.25 19.38
N LEU A 66 -15.51 -9.56 20.03
CA LEU A 66 -15.33 -8.15 20.42
C LEU A 66 -14.11 -7.96 21.33
N LYS A 67 -13.90 -8.83 22.32
CA LYS A 67 -12.75 -8.77 23.23
C LYS A 67 -11.42 -8.88 22.49
N GLN A 68 -11.33 -9.71 21.45
CA GLN A 68 -10.14 -9.83 20.62
C GLN A 68 -9.81 -8.52 19.89
N TYR A 69 -10.84 -7.79 19.44
CA TYR A 69 -10.68 -6.57 18.65
C TYR A 69 -10.76 -5.28 19.48
N ARG A 70 -11.07 -5.32 20.78
CA ARG A 70 -11.22 -4.14 21.66
C ARG A 70 -10.09 -3.12 21.57
N HIS A 71 -8.87 -3.55 21.27
CA HIS A 71 -7.72 -2.67 21.06
C HIS A 71 -7.93 -1.60 19.96
N VAL A 72 -8.81 -1.85 18.98
CA VAL A 72 -9.11 -0.88 17.92
C VAL A 72 -9.90 0.33 18.44
N GLU A 73 -10.59 0.20 19.58
CA GLU A 73 -11.35 1.30 20.19
C GLU A 73 -10.44 2.44 20.66
N ALA A 74 -9.16 2.17 20.89
CA ALA A 74 -8.14 3.15 21.28
C ALA A 74 -7.76 4.13 20.15
N GLY A 75 -8.37 4.00 18.98
CA GLY A 75 -8.14 4.88 17.85
C GLY A 75 -7.09 4.37 16.87
N GLY A 76 -7.04 5.02 15.72
CA GLY A 76 -6.15 4.73 14.62
C GLY A 76 -6.72 5.23 13.31
N TRP A 77 -6.02 4.97 12.21
CA TRP A 77 -6.49 5.36 10.89
C TRP A 77 -6.90 4.15 10.05
N TRP A 78 -7.95 4.35 9.27
CA TRP A 78 -8.42 3.46 8.23
C TRP A 78 -7.95 3.96 6.88
N VAL A 79 -7.51 3.02 6.04
CA VAL A 79 -7.22 3.28 4.63
C VAL A 79 -8.03 2.33 3.76
N SER A 80 -8.69 2.87 2.75
CA SER A 80 -9.35 2.12 1.69
C SER A 80 -9.09 2.77 0.35
N GLY A 81 -9.23 1.99 -0.72
CA GLY A 81 -9.05 2.42 -2.10
C GLY A 81 -10.31 2.22 -2.93
N LEU A 82 -10.11 2.07 -4.24
CA LEU A 82 -11.14 1.78 -5.22
C LEU A 82 -11.18 0.30 -5.58
N ASP A 83 -12.36 -0.20 -5.93
CA ASP A 83 -12.57 -1.61 -6.27
C ASP A 83 -12.38 -1.87 -7.79
N PRO A 84 -11.31 -2.58 -8.19
CA PRO A 84 -11.06 -2.88 -9.60
C PRO A 84 -12.08 -3.85 -10.22
N GLN A 85 -12.88 -4.54 -9.38
CA GLN A 85 -13.92 -5.48 -9.81
C GLN A 85 -15.31 -4.85 -9.80
N ASN A 86 -15.45 -3.62 -9.32
CA ASN A 86 -16.72 -2.90 -9.23
C ASN A 86 -16.59 -1.48 -9.78
N ASN A 87 -16.18 -1.37 -11.05
CA ASN A 87 -16.09 -0.11 -11.80
C ASN A 87 -15.31 1.01 -11.11
N TRP A 88 -14.32 0.68 -10.28
CA TRP A 88 -13.54 1.66 -9.51
C TRP A 88 -14.37 2.47 -8.51
N GLU A 89 -15.50 1.94 -8.05
CA GLU A 89 -16.24 2.49 -6.92
C GLU A 89 -15.44 2.36 -5.61
N PRO A 90 -15.72 3.20 -4.58
CA PRO A 90 -15.08 3.07 -3.28
C PRO A 90 -15.20 1.65 -2.72
N MET A 91 -14.06 1.08 -2.30
CA MET A 91 -14.02 -0.28 -1.77
C MET A 91 -14.48 -0.30 -0.30
N GLU A 92 -15.40 -1.18 0.03
CA GLU A 92 -15.83 -1.41 1.42
C GLU A 92 -14.69 -2.00 2.27
N TRP A 93 -13.89 -2.89 1.68
CA TRP A 93 -12.69 -3.45 2.32
C TRP A 93 -11.58 -2.40 2.39
N GLY A 94 -10.90 -2.36 3.54
CA GLY A 94 -9.70 -1.55 3.76
C GLY A 94 -8.88 -2.15 4.91
N ARG A 95 -7.96 -1.36 5.46
CA ARG A 95 -7.16 -1.79 6.62
C ARG A 95 -7.12 -0.72 7.68
N PHE A 96 -7.20 -1.18 8.92
CA PHE A 96 -7.09 -0.34 10.10
C PHE A 96 -5.69 -0.43 10.69
N LYS A 97 -4.99 0.69 10.80
CA LYS A 97 -3.77 0.80 11.60
C LYS A 97 -4.12 1.32 12.98
N SER A 98 -4.12 0.43 13.97
CA SER A 98 -4.41 0.78 15.36
C SER A 98 -3.27 1.58 15.99
N ALA A 99 -3.63 2.60 16.78
CA ALA A 99 -2.71 3.30 17.67
C ALA A 99 -2.22 2.42 18.84
N ALA A 100 -3.00 1.38 19.20
CA ALA A 100 -2.70 0.42 20.26
C ALA A 100 -2.63 -1.01 19.68
N PRO A 101 -1.62 -1.35 18.86
CA PRO A 101 -1.56 -2.65 18.19
C PRO A 101 -1.47 -3.80 19.20
N ARG A 102 -2.22 -4.87 18.96
CA ARG A 102 -2.17 -6.07 19.80
C ARG A 102 -1.02 -7.00 19.41
N PHE A 103 -0.63 -7.86 20.35
CA PHE A 103 0.22 -9.01 20.05
C PHE A 103 -0.51 -10.02 19.16
N ASN A 104 0.22 -10.62 18.24
CA ASN A 104 -0.28 -11.73 17.44
C ASN A 104 -0.44 -12.99 18.31
N TYR A 105 -1.33 -13.87 17.92
CA TYR A 105 -1.65 -15.10 18.65
C TYR A 105 -1.31 -16.32 17.79
N ASP A 106 -0.46 -17.20 18.30
CA ASP A 106 -0.13 -18.47 17.66
C ASP A 106 -1.21 -19.50 18.03
N LYS A 107 -2.07 -19.82 17.05
CA LYS A 107 -3.13 -20.81 17.25
C LYS A 107 -2.61 -22.23 17.47
N GLN A 108 -1.44 -22.57 16.94
CA GLN A 108 -0.86 -23.91 17.11
C GLN A 108 -0.28 -24.08 18.52
N LYS A 109 0.34 -23.02 19.05
CA LYS A 109 0.93 -23.01 20.39
C LYS A 109 -0.02 -22.53 21.50
N GLY A 110 -1.18 -21.98 21.13
CA GLY A 110 -2.16 -21.46 22.10
C GLY A 110 -1.68 -20.24 22.90
N GLN A 111 -0.72 -19.46 22.39
CA GLN A 111 -0.09 -18.37 23.14
C GLN A 111 0.13 -17.11 22.29
N GLN A 112 0.23 -15.97 22.98
CA GLN A 112 0.66 -14.72 22.33
C GLN A 112 2.12 -14.83 21.87
N THR A 113 2.43 -14.11 20.78
CA THR A 113 3.77 -13.97 20.24
C THR A 113 4.24 -12.53 20.41
N GLU A 114 5.54 -12.31 20.42
CA GLU A 114 6.14 -10.95 20.49
C GLU A 114 5.85 -10.09 19.24
N LYS A 115 5.32 -10.68 18.15
CA LYS A 115 5.03 -9.95 16.92
C LYS A 115 3.73 -9.15 17.07
N LEU A 116 3.80 -7.83 16.92
CA LEU A 116 2.62 -6.96 16.89
C LEU A 116 1.85 -7.08 15.56
N VAL A 117 0.52 -7.08 15.66
CA VAL A 117 -0.40 -6.89 14.54
C VAL A 117 -0.65 -5.39 14.41
N LYS A 118 0.16 -4.74 13.57
CA LYS A 118 0.06 -3.28 13.35
C LYS A 118 -1.16 -2.89 12.52
N TYR A 119 -1.62 -3.80 11.65
CA TYR A 119 -2.69 -3.57 10.71
C TYR A 119 -3.72 -4.70 10.82
N GLU A 120 -4.98 -4.34 11.02
CA GLU A 120 -6.11 -5.25 10.98
C GLU A 120 -6.80 -5.15 9.62
N SER A 121 -7.03 -6.30 8.99
CA SER A 121 -7.93 -6.43 7.83
C SER A 121 -9.29 -6.93 8.32
N PRO A 122 -10.39 -6.62 7.61
CA PRO A 122 -11.68 -7.23 7.85
C PRO A 122 -11.59 -8.74 8.06
N PRO A 123 -11.89 -9.26 9.26
CA PRO A 123 -11.78 -10.68 9.52
C PRO A 123 -12.81 -11.47 8.74
N LYS A 124 -12.42 -12.68 8.33
CA LYS A 124 -13.26 -13.58 7.53
C LYS A 124 -13.69 -12.96 6.18
N THR A 125 -12.89 -12.03 5.69
CA THR A 125 -12.97 -11.51 4.32
C THR A 125 -11.64 -11.84 3.65
N PRO A 126 -11.64 -12.27 2.38
CA PRO A 126 -10.42 -12.32 1.59
C PRO A 126 -9.71 -10.96 1.62
N ASN A 127 -8.38 -10.98 1.69
CA ASN A 127 -7.60 -9.76 1.55
C ASN A 127 -7.85 -9.14 0.17
N ARG A 128 -7.85 -7.81 0.10
CA ARG A 128 -7.90 -7.04 -1.16
C ARG A 128 -6.62 -6.19 -1.29
N VAL A 129 -6.39 -5.61 -2.46
CA VAL A 129 -5.26 -4.68 -2.68
C VAL A 129 -5.74 -3.23 -2.70
N THR A 130 -4.85 -2.29 -2.40
CA THR A 130 -5.23 -0.87 -2.26
C THR A 130 -4.90 -0.08 -3.52
N TYR A 131 -5.95 0.41 -4.17
CA TYR A 131 -5.92 1.38 -5.27
C TYR A 131 -6.32 2.76 -4.75
N HIS A 132 -5.36 3.62 -4.43
CA HIS A 132 -5.66 4.93 -3.85
C HIS A 132 -6.47 5.83 -4.80
N ARG A 133 -7.44 6.56 -4.25
CA ARG A 133 -8.07 7.71 -4.89
C ARG A 133 -7.02 8.78 -5.17
N MET A 134 -7.07 9.40 -6.35
CA MET A 134 -6.07 10.37 -6.80
C MET A 134 -6.69 11.75 -7.00
N SER A 135 -5.92 12.81 -6.74
CA SER A 135 -6.30 14.17 -7.15
C SER A 135 -5.91 14.44 -8.60
N LEU A 136 -6.49 15.50 -9.19
CA LEU A 136 -6.16 15.90 -10.55
C LEU A 136 -4.67 16.26 -10.70
N GLY A 137 -4.09 16.96 -9.72
CA GLY A 137 -2.67 17.34 -9.73
C GLY A 137 -1.74 16.13 -9.69
N LEU A 138 -2.07 15.12 -8.89
CA LEU A 138 -1.27 13.88 -8.84
C LEU A 138 -1.43 13.05 -10.11
N TRP A 139 -2.61 13.03 -10.73
CA TRP A 139 -2.78 12.40 -12.06
C TRP A 139 -1.93 13.14 -13.12
N GLN A 140 -1.93 14.47 -13.13
CA GLN A 140 -1.07 15.27 -14.03
C GLN A 140 0.41 14.91 -13.86
N LEU A 141 0.87 14.75 -12.62
CA LEU A 141 2.23 14.33 -12.34
C LEU A 141 2.57 12.95 -12.93
N VAL A 142 1.65 11.98 -12.84
CA VAL A 142 1.81 10.65 -13.45
C VAL A 142 1.83 10.76 -14.98
N SER A 143 0.93 11.55 -15.56
CA SER A 143 0.86 11.79 -17.01
C SER A 143 2.16 12.37 -17.56
N GLN A 144 2.70 13.39 -16.91
CA GLN A 144 3.98 14.01 -17.26
C GLN A 144 5.14 13.03 -17.13
N ARG A 145 5.20 12.25 -16.05
CA ARG A 145 6.28 11.28 -15.82
C ARG A 145 6.38 10.24 -16.93
N TYR A 146 5.25 9.70 -17.36
CA TYR A 146 5.20 8.62 -18.35
C TYR A 146 4.94 9.11 -19.77
N ASN A 147 4.82 10.43 -19.97
CA ASN A 147 4.48 11.04 -21.25
C ASN A 147 3.23 10.42 -21.90
N VAL A 148 2.19 10.20 -21.09
CA VAL A 148 0.89 9.67 -21.55
C VAL A 148 -0.16 10.75 -21.38
N PRO A 149 -0.86 11.19 -22.44
CA PRO A 149 -1.83 12.26 -22.34
C PRO A 149 -2.99 11.89 -21.43
N MET A 150 -3.48 12.89 -20.70
CA MET A 150 -4.70 12.78 -19.91
C MET A 150 -5.93 12.83 -20.84
N PRO A 151 -7.04 12.17 -20.46
CA PRO A 151 -8.28 12.28 -21.21
C PRO A 151 -8.86 13.70 -21.14
N ASP A 152 -9.52 14.12 -22.22
CA ASP A 152 -10.30 15.34 -22.24
C ASP A 152 -11.55 15.16 -21.36
N ASN A 153 -11.85 16.12 -20.47
CA ASN A 153 -13.01 16.14 -19.54
C ASN A 153 -12.90 15.22 -18.32
N ILE A 154 -11.89 15.43 -17.48
CA ILE A 154 -11.80 14.75 -16.16
C ILE A 154 -12.79 15.37 -15.18
N ILE A 155 -13.57 14.51 -14.52
CA ILE A 155 -14.47 14.90 -13.43
C ILE A 155 -13.68 14.91 -12.13
N ALA A 156 -13.56 16.09 -11.51
CA ALA A 156 -13.07 16.25 -10.16
C ALA A 156 -14.27 16.43 -9.21
N CYS A 157 -14.38 15.57 -8.20
CA CYS A 157 -15.39 15.67 -7.16
C CYS A 157 -15.10 16.83 -6.21
N ASP A 158 -16.10 17.23 -5.43
CA ASP A 158 -15.98 18.29 -4.41
C ASP A 158 -14.91 17.99 -3.35
N ASP A 159 -14.63 16.70 -3.09
CA ASP A 159 -13.59 16.26 -2.16
C ASP A 159 -12.18 16.21 -2.79
N GLY A 160 -12.04 16.65 -4.05
CA GLY A 160 -10.79 16.71 -4.80
C GLY A 160 -10.43 15.41 -5.55
N HIS A 161 -11.27 14.38 -5.48
CA HIS A 161 -11.04 13.12 -6.20
C HIS A 161 -11.22 13.30 -7.71
N ALA A 162 -10.20 12.96 -8.49
CA ALA A 162 -10.29 12.88 -9.94
C ALA A 162 -10.71 11.47 -10.38
N ILE A 163 -11.95 11.35 -10.86
CA ILE A 163 -12.54 10.07 -11.29
C ILE A 163 -11.84 9.56 -12.55
N GLY A 164 -11.51 8.27 -12.59
CA GLY A 164 -11.06 7.59 -13.79
C GLY A 164 -9.55 7.38 -13.90
N PHE A 165 -8.76 7.80 -12.91
CA PHE A 165 -7.30 7.58 -12.89
C PHE A 165 -6.93 6.11 -13.15
N TRP A 166 -7.50 5.17 -12.39
CA TRP A 166 -7.16 3.74 -12.53
C TRP A 166 -7.69 3.12 -13.82
N ALA A 167 -8.85 3.56 -14.31
CA ALA A 167 -9.36 3.17 -15.63
C ALA A 167 -8.47 3.70 -16.78
N TRP A 168 -7.86 4.88 -16.60
CA TRP A 168 -6.84 5.40 -17.51
C TRP A 168 -5.56 4.57 -17.43
N VAL A 169 -5.02 4.31 -16.23
CA VAL A 169 -3.86 3.42 -16.04
C VAL A 169 -4.12 2.07 -16.72
N GLN A 170 -5.29 1.46 -16.51
CA GLN A 170 -5.67 0.18 -17.11
C GLN A 170 -5.56 0.19 -18.65
N ARG A 171 -6.00 1.27 -19.31
CA ARG A 171 -5.94 1.43 -20.78
C ARG A 171 -4.56 1.75 -21.33
N HIS A 172 -3.60 2.11 -20.49
CA HIS A 172 -2.25 2.50 -20.91
C HIS A 172 -1.20 1.50 -20.39
N PRO A 173 -1.02 0.33 -21.05
CA PRO A 173 -0.08 -0.70 -20.61
C PRO A 173 1.40 -0.28 -20.64
N GLN A 174 1.73 0.81 -21.34
CA GLN A 174 3.05 1.45 -21.28
C GLN A 174 3.40 2.03 -19.91
N ILE A 175 2.40 2.28 -19.04
CA ILE A 175 2.64 2.75 -17.67
C ILE A 175 2.98 1.55 -16.79
N PRO A 176 4.20 1.48 -16.23
CA PRO A 176 4.59 0.39 -15.34
C PRO A 176 3.84 0.51 -14.01
N ILE A 177 3.57 -0.64 -13.38
CA ILE A 177 2.92 -0.70 -12.07
C ILE A 177 3.89 -1.24 -11.03
N ILE A 178 4.09 -0.48 -9.95
CA ILE A 178 4.90 -0.89 -8.81
C ILE A 178 4.02 -1.59 -7.77
N LEU A 179 4.39 -2.80 -7.34
CA LEU A 179 3.75 -3.51 -6.24
C LEU A 179 4.58 -3.35 -4.96
N CYS A 180 3.98 -2.74 -3.94
CA CYS A 180 4.64 -2.50 -2.66
C CYS A 180 3.99 -3.25 -1.50
N GLU A 181 4.76 -3.53 -0.44
CA GLU A 181 4.22 -4.03 0.82
C GLU A 181 3.57 -2.90 1.63
N GLY A 182 2.25 -2.79 1.54
CA GLY A 182 1.44 -1.87 2.32
C GLY A 182 1.11 -0.54 1.66
N GLU A 183 0.17 0.17 2.27
CA GLU A 183 -0.58 1.26 1.66
C GLU A 183 0.23 2.56 1.67
N LYS A 184 0.95 2.85 2.77
CA LYS A 184 1.81 4.03 2.87
C LYS A 184 2.91 4.08 1.81
N LYS A 185 3.46 2.92 1.45
CA LYS A 185 4.52 2.80 0.43
C LYS A 185 4.00 3.13 -0.96
N ALA A 186 2.84 2.57 -1.30
CA ALA A 186 2.17 2.90 -2.54
C ALA A 186 1.76 4.38 -2.58
N ALA A 187 1.23 4.93 -1.49
CA ALA A 187 0.89 6.36 -1.40
C ALA A 187 2.12 7.27 -1.54
N ALA A 188 3.27 6.92 -0.93
CA ALA A 188 4.51 7.67 -1.05
C ALA A 188 5.06 7.70 -2.49
N LEU A 189 4.90 6.60 -3.24
CA LEU A 189 5.27 6.52 -4.66
C LEU A 189 4.30 7.30 -5.56
N LEU A 190 2.99 7.17 -5.33
CA LEU A 190 1.95 7.92 -6.05
C LEU A 190 2.13 9.43 -5.86
N SER A 191 2.54 9.87 -4.66
CA SER A 191 2.89 11.25 -4.35
C SER A 191 4.02 11.82 -5.22
N ARG A 192 4.77 10.97 -5.91
CA ARG A 192 5.91 11.31 -6.78
C ARG A 192 5.67 10.93 -8.25
N GLY A 193 4.43 10.61 -8.59
CA GLY A 193 4.00 10.29 -9.94
C GLY A 193 4.28 8.86 -10.38
N PHE A 194 4.73 7.97 -9.49
CA PHE A 194 4.89 6.55 -9.81
C PHE A 194 3.57 5.81 -9.57
N VAL A 195 3.10 5.02 -10.54
CA VAL A 195 1.89 4.21 -10.34
C VAL A 195 2.22 3.02 -9.46
N ALA A 196 1.64 3.00 -8.26
CA ALA A 196 1.90 1.96 -7.26
C ALA A 196 0.62 1.42 -6.61
N ILE A 197 0.60 0.12 -6.35
CA ILE A 197 -0.50 -0.60 -5.70
C ILE A 197 0.01 -1.19 -4.38
N GLY A 198 -0.75 -0.96 -3.30
CA GLY A 198 -0.42 -1.47 -1.97
C GLY A 198 -0.95 -2.88 -1.75
N LEU A 199 -0.07 -3.84 -1.47
CA LEU A 199 -0.44 -5.21 -1.12
C LEU A 199 -0.58 -5.36 0.41
N PRO A 200 -1.56 -6.14 0.91
CA PRO A 200 -1.70 -6.42 2.34
C PRO A 200 -0.70 -7.47 2.83
N GLY A 201 0.59 -7.11 2.76
CA GLY A 201 1.73 -8.00 3.04
C GLY A 201 2.31 -8.63 1.76
N ILE A 202 3.55 -9.12 1.86
CA ILE A 202 4.32 -9.68 0.72
C ILE A 202 3.62 -10.80 -0.05
N TRP A 203 2.73 -11.56 0.60
CA TRP A 203 2.01 -12.67 -0.02
C TRP A 203 0.70 -12.25 -0.70
N GLY A 204 0.30 -10.97 -0.57
CA GLY A 204 -0.96 -10.43 -1.11
C GLY A 204 -1.00 -10.26 -2.63
N GLY A 205 0.09 -10.52 -3.34
CA GLY A 205 0.13 -10.45 -4.81
C GLY A 205 -0.52 -11.62 -5.51
N ARG A 206 -0.88 -12.68 -4.78
CA ARG A 206 -1.39 -13.94 -5.35
C ARG A 206 -2.34 -14.66 -4.40
N VAL A 207 -3.16 -15.54 -4.97
CA VAL A 207 -4.06 -16.45 -4.24
C VAL A 207 -3.77 -17.90 -4.62
N GLY A 208 -4.35 -18.86 -3.91
CA GLY A 208 -4.16 -20.29 -4.17
C GLY A 208 -3.15 -20.95 -3.23
N ASN A 209 -2.90 -22.24 -3.45
CA ASN A 209 -2.05 -23.05 -2.60
C ASN A 209 -0.66 -23.29 -3.23
N LYS A 210 0.32 -23.66 -2.39
CA LYS A 210 1.69 -23.99 -2.83
C LYS A 210 1.76 -25.14 -3.84
N ASN A 211 0.72 -25.98 -3.92
CA ASN A 211 0.76 -27.29 -4.53
C ASN A 211 -0.32 -27.42 -5.63
N CYS A 212 -0.33 -26.52 -6.63
CA CYS A 212 -0.92 -26.72 -7.98
C CYS A 212 -1.95 -25.68 -8.50
N ASN A 213 -2.17 -24.51 -7.90
CA ASN A 213 -3.13 -23.54 -8.48
C ASN A 213 -2.90 -22.05 -8.12
N GLU A 214 -1.65 -21.59 -8.01
CA GLU A 214 -1.42 -20.17 -7.75
C GLU A 214 -1.81 -19.32 -8.95
N THR A 215 -2.67 -18.34 -8.70
CA THR A 215 -3.03 -17.32 -9.67
C THR A 215 -2.70 -15.95 -9.12
N LEU A 216 -2.56 -14.98 -10.03
CA LEU A 216 -2.46 -13.58 -9.65
C LEU A 216 -3.67 -13.21 -8.79
N HIS A 217 -3.48 -12.31 -7.82
CA HIS A 217 -4.59 -11.82 -7.00
C HIS A 217 -5.71 -11.27 -7.90
N PRO A 218 -6.99 -11.62 -7.69
CA PRO A 218 -8.08 -11.19 -8.58
C PRO A 218 -8.10 -9.68 -8.82
N ASP A 219 -7.85 -8.88 -7.78
CA ASP A 219 -7.79 -7.42 -7.90
C ASP A 219 -6.67 -6.90 -8.81
N LEU A 220 -5.61 -7.66 -9.04
CA LEU A 220 -4.50 -7.27 -9.93
C LEU A 220 -4.72 -7.72 -11.37
N VAL A 221 -5.62 -8.69 -11.61
CA VAL A 221 -5.90 -9.23 -12.95
C VAL A 221 -6.36 -8.15 -13.93
N PRO A 222 -7.27 -7.21 -13.59
CA PRO A 222 -7.66 -6.13 -14.50
C PRO A 222 -6.49 -5.25 -14.97
N MET A 223 -5.40 -5.22 -14.20
CA MET A 223 -4.19 -4.47 -14.51
C MET A 223 -3.14 -5.29 -15.28
N ALA A 224 -3.31 -6.61 -15.42
CA ALA A 224 -2.34 -7.50 -16.03
C ALA A 224 -2.59 -7.69 -17.53
N THR A 225 -2.59 -6.59 -18.29
CA THR A 225 -2.62 -6.63 -19.75
C THR A 225 -1.26 -7.07 -20.28
N GLY A 226 -1.23 -8.04 -21.20
CA GLY A 226 0.01 -8.55 -21.78
C GLY A 226 0.94 -7.44 -22.30
N GLY A 227 2.23 -7.57 -22.03
CA GLY A 227 3.26 -6.56 -22.32
C GLY A 227 3.37 -5.42 -21.30
N ARG A 228 2.47 -5.32 -20.31
CA ARG A 228 2.66 -4.37 -19.21
C ARG A 228 3.82 -4.80 -18.31
N LYS A 229 4.64 -3.83 -17.92
CA LYS A 229 5.68 -4.00 -16.90
C LYS A 229 5.12 -3.88 -15.48
N PHE A 230 5.41 -4.88 -14.64
CA PHE A 230 5.25 -4.83 -13.20
C PHE A 230 6.61 -4.79 -12.52
N ILE A 231 6.72 -3.97 -11.48
CA ILE A 231 7.94 -3.83 -10.69
C ILE A 231 7.60 -4.19 -9.25
N ILE A 232 8.21 -5.24 -8.70
CA ILE A 232 7.99 -5.61 -7.30
C ILE A 232 9.03 -4.89 -6.43
N LEU A 233 8.57 -4.11 -5.45
CA LEU A 233 9.40 -3.34 -4.53
C LEU A 233 8.94 -3.60 -3.08
N PHE A 234 9.55 -4.59 -2.46
CA PHE A 234 9.28 -4.97 -1.05
C PHE A 234 10.36 -4.43 -0.11
N ASP A 235 10.05 -4.46 1.18
CA ASP A 235 10.90 -3.92 2.25
C ASP A 235 12.32 -4.48 2.23
N TYR A 236 13.27 -3.61 2.53
CA TYR A 236 14.63 -4.00 2.90
C TYR A 236 14.61 -4.82 4.19
N GLU A 237 15.39 -5.91 4.21
CA GLU A 237 15.41 -6.84 5.33
C GLU A 237 16.78 -7.47 5.49
N THR A 238 17.24 -7.59 6.74
CA THR A 238 18.54 -8.16 7.10
C THR A 238 18.40 -9.57 7.67
N LYS A 239 17.25 -9.90 8.29
CA LYS A 239 17.00 -11.20 8.90
C LYS A 239 16.83 -12.28 7.82
N LEU A 240 17.75 -13.25 7.79
CA LEU A 240 17.78 -14.33 6.79
C LEU A 240 16.43 -15.02 6.57
N LYS A 241 15.72 -15.37 7.66
CA LYS A 241 14.40 -16.03 7.58
C LYS A 241 13.37 -15.15 6.86
N THR A 242 13.33 -13.86 7.16
CA THR A 242 12.39 -12.93 6.53
C THR A 242 12.79 -12.64 5.09
N ARG A 243 14.10 -12.48 4.81
CA ARG A 243 14.62 -12.38 3.43
C ARG A 243 14.22 -13.57 2.57
N TRP A 244 14.28 -14.79 3.12
CA TRP A 244 13.83 -15.98 2.41
C TRP A 244 12.33 -15.92 2.09
N HIS A 245 11.48 -15.48 3.02
CA HIS A 245 10.06 -15.29 2.75
C HIS A 245 9.80 -14.22 1.68
N ILE A 246 10.50 -13.09 1.74
CA ILE A 246 10.41 -12.02 0.74
C ILE A 246 10.82 -12.54 -0.65
N TYR A 247 11.97 -13.20 -0.75
CA TYR A 247 12.46 -13.82 -1.98
C TYR A 247 11.43 -14.79 -2.59
N GLN A 248 10.87 -15.68 -1.76
CA GLN A 248 9.84 -16.62 -2.21
C GLN A 248 8.53 -15.93 -2.61
N ALA A 249 8.15 -14.86 -1.93
CA ALA A 249 6.97 -14.07 -2.27
C ALA A 249 7.12 -13.38 -3.62
N ILE A 250 8.26 -12.73 -3.85
CA ILE A 250 8.59 -12.05 -5.12
C ILE A 250 8.54 -13.04 -6.28
N ILE A 251 9.22 -14.18 -6.18
CA ILE A 251 9.26 -15.17 -7.27
C ILE A 251 7.88 -15.69 -7.62
N ARG A 252 7.08 -16.01 -6.60
CA ARG A 252 5.79 -16.65 -6.82
C ARG A 252 4.78 -15.65 -7.37
N THR A 253 4.75 -14.43 -6.85
CA THR A 253 3.95 -13.34 -7.43
C THR A 253 4.42 -13.03 -8.86
N GLY A 254 5.72 -12.87 -9.08
CA GLY A 254 6.31 -12.60 -10.39
C GLY A 254 5.95 -13.65 -11.44
N ARG A 255 6.03 -14.94 -11.09
CA ARG A 255 5.61 -16.03 -11.99
C ARG A 255 4.13 -15.97 -12.36
N THR A 256 3.25 -15.61 -11.43
CA THR A 256 1.83 -15.45 -11.74
C THR A 256 1.56 -14.27 -12.67
N ILE A 257 2.36 -13.21 -12.60
CA ILE A 257 2.29 -12.05 -13.52
C ILE A 257 2.83 -12.44 -14.90
N GLN A 258 3.96 -13.12 -14.97
CA GLN A 258 4.54 -13.60 -16.24
C GLN A 258 3.62 -14.59 -16.96
N ALA A 259 2.85 -15.40 -16.23
CA ALA A 259 1.83 -16.29 -16.81
C ALA A 259 0.74 -15.53 -17.58
N LEU A 260 0.52 -14.25 -17.26
CA LEU A 260 -0.38 -13.34 -18.00
C LEU A 260 0.34 -12.54 -19.10
N LYS A 261 1.56 -12.95 -19.46
CA LYS A 261 2.41 -12.32 -20.49
C LYS A 261 2.81 -10.88 -20.16
N CYS A 262 2.87 -10.53 -18.89
CA CYS A 262 3.40 -9.26 -18.40
C CYS A 262 4.90 -9.40 -18.08
N ASP A 263 5.63 -8.29 -18.17
CA ASP A 263 7.03 -8.23 -17.78
C ASP A 263 7.15 -8.01 -16.28
N VAL A 264 8.17 -8.61 -15.65
CA VAL A 264 8.41 -8.49 -14.20
C VAL A 264 9.86 -8.13 -13.92
N GLU A 265 10.01 -7.02 -13.23
CA GLU A 265 11.27 -6.55 -12.66
C GLU A 265 11.16 -6.44 -11.13
N VAL A 266 12.30 -6.39 -10.45
CA VAL A 266 12.40 -6.33 -9.00
C VAL A 266 13.36 -5.21 -8.62
N ALA A 267 12.79 -4.14 -8.06
CA ALA A 267 13.57 -3.05 -7.50
C ALA A 267 13.97 -3.41 -6.05
N CYS A 268 15.24 -3.24 -5.71
CA CYS A 268 15.81 -3.62 -4.42
C CYS A 268 16.26 -2.36 -3.67
N LEU A 269 15.64 -2.07 -2.52
CA LEU A 269 16.05 -0.94 -1.68
C LEU A 269 17.51 -1.10 -1.23
N PRO A 270 18.31 -0.01 -1.23
CA PRO A 270 19.71 -0.06 -0.82
C PRO A 270 19.90 -0.25 0.70
N GLY A 271 18.86 0.04 1.48
CA GLY A 271 18.94 0.14 2.94
C GLY A 271 19.74 1.37 3.41
N PRO A 272 19.81 1.60 4.74
CA PRO A 272 19.25 0.77 5.80
C PRO A 272 17.74 0.94 6.02
N GLU A 273 17.13 1.95 5.39
CA GLU A 273 15.71 2.24 5.52
C GLU A 273 14.86 1.06 5.03
N LYS A 274 13.85 0.72 5.83
CA LYS A 274 13.09 -0.51 5.63
C LYS A 274 12.14 -0.39 4.44
N GLY A 275 11.28 0.61 4.44
CA GLY A 275 10.33 0.85 3.36
C GLY A 275 10.80 1.92 2.37
N ILE A 276 10.22 1.92 1.17
CA ILE A 276 10.45 3.00 0.20
C ILE A 276 9.96 4.36 0.73
N ASP A 277 8.89 4.37 1.54
CA ASP A 277 8.40 5.55 2.25
C ASP A 277 9.44 6.08 3.23
N ASP A 278 10.06 5.21 4.03
CA ASP A 278 11.13 5.58 4.97
C ASP A 278 12.37 6.09 4.22
N TRP A 279 12.78 5.42 3.13
CA TRP A 279 13.93 5.81 2.31
C TRP A 279 13.74 7.17 1.67
N ILE A 280 12.55 7.43 1.12
CA ILE A 280 12.16 8.72 0.57
C ILE A 280 12.32 9.83 1.61
N VAL A 281 11.85 9.62 2.84
CA VAL A 281 11.95 10.60 3.93
C VAL A 281 13.40 10.81 4.35
N ALA A 282 14.19 9.74 4.41
CA ALA A 282 15.62 9.84 4.68
C ALA A 282 16.35 10.66 3.61
N LEU A 283 16.02 10.48 2.33
CA LEU A 283 16.59 11.28 1.24
C LEU A 283 16.19 12.76 1.31
N GLN A 284 14.96 13.06 1.76
CA GLN A 284 14.50 14.45 1.96
C GLN A 284 15.24 15.14 3.11
N ASN A 285 15.51 14.38 4.18
CA ASN A 285 16.19 14.87 5.38
C ASN A 285 17.71 14.81 5.29
N ALA A 286 18.27 14.23 4.22
CA ALA A 286 19.70 14.17 3.99
C ALA A 286 20.24 15.58 3.67
N ASP A 287 20.58 16.32 4.73
CA ASP A 287 21.20 17.66 4.78
C ASP A 287 22.48 17.74 3.92
N ASP A 288 22.63 18.64 2.95
CA ASP A 288 22.75 20.13 2.96
C ASP A 288 24.20 20.65 3.10
N SER A 289 25.09 20.24 2.19
CA SER A 289 26.29 21.06 1.86
C SER A 289 25.96 22.24 0.93
N LYS A 290 24.77 22.26 0.33
CA LYS A 290 24.24 23.33 -0.53
C LYS A 290 22.83 23.65 -0.06
N LYS A 291 22.53 24.93 0.16
CA LYS A 291 21.17 25.44 0.44
C LYS A 291 20.27 25.22 -0.79
N LEU A 292 19.82 23.99 -1.00
CA LEU A 292 18.86 23.67 -2.04
C LEU A 292 17.47 24.14 -1.61
N SER A 293 16.71 24.69 -2.53
CA SER A 293 15.29 24.97 -2.36
C SER A 293 14.49 23.66 -2.22
N GLU A 294 13.28 23.75 -1.65
CA GLU A 294 12.38 22.60 -1.52
C GLU A 294 12.07 21.90 -2.85
N LEU A 295 11.96 22.68 -3.94
CA LEU A 295 11.75 22.16 -5.30
C LEU A 295 12.95 21.33 -5.79
N GLU A 296 14.17 21.81 -5.54
CA GLU A 296 15.39 21.09 -5.91
C GLU A 296 15.57 19.81 -5.09
N LYS A 297 15.26 19.87 -3.79
CA LYS A 297 15.26 18.67 -2.92
C LYS A 297 14.26 17.64 -3.43
N ALA A 298 13.02 18.06 -3.75
CA ALA A 298 12.00 17.18 -4.32
C ALA A 298 12.43 16.58 -5.67
N ALA A 299 13.05 17.37 -6.54
CA ALA A 299 13.56 16.91 -7.84
C ALA A 299 14.68 15.87 -7.67
N LYS A 300 15.63 16.11 -6.75
CA LYS A 300 16.71 15.16 -6.44
C LYS A 300 16.17 13.84 -5.89
N VAL A 301 15.22 13.89 -4.97
CA VAL A 301 14.56 12.67 -4.43
C VAL A 301 13.86 11.92 -5.55
N SER A 302 13.10 12.62 -6.41
CA SER A 302 12.45 12.03 -7.58
C SER A 302 13.47 11.36 -8.52
N GLN A 303 14.63 11.97 -8.76
CA GLN A 303 15.70 11.41 -9.58
C GLN A 303 16.28 10.12 -8.96
N LEU A 304 16.57 10.12 -7.66
CA LEU A 304 17.11 8.95 -6.97
C LEU A 304 16.11 7.78 -6.93
N VAL A 305 14.82 8.06 -6.69
CA VAL A 305 13.77 7.04 -6.79
C VAL A 305 13.64 6.54 -8.23
N THR A 306 13.76 7.42 -9.23
CA THR A 306 13.74 7.01 -10.65
C THR A 306 14.90 6.08 -10.96
N ALA A 307 16.12 6.40 -10.50
CA ALA A 307 17.30 5.55 -10.68
C ALA A 307 17.13 4.18 -10.02
N LEU A 308 16.63 4.13 -8.78
CA LEU A 308 16.31 2.87 -8.08
C LEU A 308 15.36 1.98 -8.89
N ILE A 309 14.33 2.58 -9.52
CA ILE A 309 13.36 1.86 -10.32
C ILE A 309 13.94 1.44 -11.69
N GLN A 310 14.83 2.23 -12.27
CA GLN A 310 15.53 1.90 -13.52
C GLN A 310 16.57 0.79 -13.34
N ASP A 311 17.20 0.72 -12.16
CA ASP A 311 18.16 -0.33 -11.78
C ASP A 311 17.46 -1.64 -11.35
N ALA A 312 16.14 -1.75 -11.56
CA ALA A 312 15.40 -2.95 -11.22
C ALA A 312 15.90 -4.15 -12.03
N LEU A 313 16.07 -5.28 -11.33
CA LEU A 313 16.56 -6.51 -11.92
C LEU A 313 15.43 -7.22 -12.66
N SER A 314 15.72 -7.92 -13.77
CA SER A 314 14.77 -8.90 -14.30
C SER A 314 14.46 -9.95 -13.22
N LEU A 315 13.29 -10.60 -13.27
CA LEU A 315 12.97 -11.65 -12.30
C LEU A 315 14.02 -12.77 -12.28
N SER A 316 14.59 -13.11 -13.44
CA SER A 316 15.65 -14.12 -13.58
C SER A 316 16.95 -13.67 -12.91
N ASP A 317 17.37 -12.42 -13.11
CA ASP A 317 18.58 -11.88 -12.49
C ASP A 317 18.41 -11.75 -10.98
N TYR A 318 17.23 -11.34 -10.51
CA TYR A 318 16.90 -11.32 -9.09
C TYR A 318 17.02 -12.73 -8.47
N MET A 319 16.50 -13.76 -9.13
CA MET A 319 16.62 -15.15 -8.68
C MET A 319 18.07 -15.62 -8.58
N LEU A 320 18.94 -15.16 -9.49
CA LEU A 320 20.36 -15.52 -9.51
C LEU A 320 21.15 -14.76 -8.43
N LEU A 321 20.99 -13.44 -8.36
CA LEU A 321 21.82 -12.53 -7.57
C LEU A 321 21.36 -12.42 -6.11
N GLN A 322 20.06 -12.51 -5.85
CA GLN A 322 19.47 -12.19 -4.54
C GLN A 322 19.02 -13.42 -3.75
N ARG A 323 19.28 -14.63 -4.24
CA ARG A 323 18.96 -15.88 -3.52
C ARG A 323 19.67 -15.92 -2.16
N PRO A 324 18.94 -15.92 -1.03
CA PRO A 324 19.57 -16.04 0.28
C PRO A 324 20.29 -17.40 0.37
N ARG A 325 21.60 -17.37 0.71
CA ARG A 325 22.36 -18.59 0.98
C ARG A 325 21.89 -19.13 2.33
N HIS A 326 21.17 -20.26 2.31
CA HIS A 326 20.96 -21.05 3.52
C HIS A 326 22.32 -21.64 3.92
N ARG A 327 22.77 -21.35 5.15
CA ARG A 327 23.69 -22.24 5.86
C ARG A 327 22.87 -23.32 6.54
#